data_AF-W2NX81-F1
#
_entry.id   AF-W2NX81-F1
#
_cell.length_a   1.000
_cell.length_b   1.000
_cell.length_c   1.000
_cell.angle_alpha   90.00
_cell.angle_beta   90.00
_cell.angle_gamma   90.00
#
_symmetry.space_group_name_H-M   'P 1'
#
loop_
_entity.id
_entity.type
_entity.pdbx_description
1 polymer ?
#
loop_
_entity_poly.entity_id
_entity_poly.type
_entity_poly.pdbx_seq_one_letter_code
_entity_poly.pdbx_strand_id
1 'polypeptide(L)'
;MPPQYCRRNWSKDKDVECSGDDACWVDVINRTNNKLEMYNRDFASRMGTHPGLLVFIEGTKREAARYIRRIEDIKHLRQTTPQHAPPAKLEIPEDYKSFE
;
A
#
# COMPACT_ATOMS: atom_id res chain seq x y z
N MET A 1 -15.75 28.36 4.58
CA MET A 1 -14.52 27.76 5.15
C MET A 1 -14.65 27.74 6.67
N PRO A 2 -14.52 26.54 7.26
CA PRO A 2 -13.66 26.37 8.42
C PRO A 2 -12.64 25.24 8.19
N PRO A 3 -11.59 25.18 9.03
CA PRO A 3 -10.29 24.66 8.66
C PRO A 3 -9.93 23.32 9.33
N GLN A 4 -8.87 22.70 8.80
CA GLN A 4 -7.92 21.81 9.47
C GLN A 4 -8.41 20.46 10.00
N TYR A 5 -7.84 19.38 9.42
CA TYR A 5 -7.07 18.44 10.25
C TYR A 5 -6.03 17.68 9.42
N CYS A 6 -4.77 18.10 9.51
CA CYS A 6 -3.63 17.19 9.37
C CYS A 6 -3.15 16.87 10.80
N ARG A 7 -3.36 15.63 11.25
CA ARG A 7 -2.74 14.95 12.41
C ARG A 7 -3.34 13.54 12.48
N ARG A 8 -2.64 12.42 12.69
CA ARG A 8 -1.34 12.13 13.30
C ARG A 8 -0.80 10.79 12.74
N ASN A 9 0.48 10.82 12.36
CA ASN A 9 1.58 9.92 12.73
C ASN A 9 1.52 8.43 12.33
N TRP A 10 2.47 8.04 11.47
CA TRP A 10 3.22 6.79 11.67
C TRP A 10 4.71 7.12 11.75
N SER A 11 5.28 6.83 12.91
CA SER A 11 6.67 7.07 13.32
C SER A 11 7.11 8.53 13.48
N LYS A 12 7.39 8.87 14.75
CA LYS A 12 8.33 9.93 15.08
C LYS A 12 9.72 9.51 14.59
N ASP A 13 10.57 10.52 14.43
CA ASP A 13 11.98 10.41 14.03
C ASP A 13 12.15 10.33 12.52
N LYS A 14 11.93 11.46 11.83
CA LYS A 14 13.02 12.24 11.20
C LYS A 14 12.50 13.65 10.90
N ASP A 15 13.30 14.64 11.26
CA ASP A 15 13.00 16.06 11.18
C ASP A 15 12.65 16.48 9.75
N VAL A 16 11.45 17.03 9.58
CA VAL A 16 11.16 17.91 8.45
C VAL A 16 11.22 19.33 9.00
N GLU A 17 12.42 19.88 9.03
CA GLU A 17 12.58 21.33 9.11
C GLU A 17 12.03 21.91 7.81
N CYS A 18 10.81 22.46 7.88
CA CYS A 18 10.34 23.40 6.86
C CYS A 18 10.91 24.78 7.20
N SER A 19 12.01 25.16 6.54
CA SER A 19 12.50 26.52 6.54
C SER A 19 11.93 27.27 5.33
N GLY A 20 11.12 28.30 5.60
CA GLY A 20 10.75 29.33 4.63
C GLY A 20 9.30 29.31 4.13
N ASP A 21 8.67 30.49 4.16
CA ASP A 21 7.30 30.82 3.75
C ASP A 21 7.08 30.80 2.22
N ASP A 22 7.58 29.79 1.52
CA ASP A 22 7.22 29.55 0.13
C ASP A 22 6.55 28.19 0.04
N ALA A 23 5.26 28.22 -0.30
CA ALA A 23 4.35 27.09 -0.38
C ALA A 23 4.98 25.91 -1.14
N CYS A 24 5.62 25.02 -0.39
CA CYS A 24 6.13 23.78 -0.91
C CYS A 24 4.93 22.86 -1.16
N TRP A 25 4.37 22.97 -2.36
CA TRP A 25 3.62 21.88 -2.98
C TRP A 25 4.61 20.75 -3.25
N VAL A 26 5.11 20.12 -2.19
CA VAL A 26 5.74 18.81 -2.32
C VAL A 26 4.58 17.87 -2.53
N ASP A 27 4.27 17.63 -3.81
CA ASP A 27 3.49 16.48 -4.21
C ASP A 27 4.07 15.28 -3.45
N VAL A 28 3.22 14.63 -2.65
CA VAL A 28 3.57 13.37 -2.01
C VAL A 28 3.64 12.32 -3.12
N ILE A 29 4.77 12.31 -3.82
CA ILE A 29 5.09 11.29 -4.82
C ILE A 29 5.27 10.01 -4.03
N ASN A 30 4.39 9.03 -4.25
CA ASN A 30 4.52 7.73 -3.64
C ASN A 30 5.78 7.05 -4.18
N ARG A 31 6.88 7.12 -3.41
CA ARG A 31 8.22 6.64 -3.79
C ARG A 31 8.34 5.13 -3.84
N THR A 32 7.29 4.40 -3.47
CA THR A 32 7.31 2.95 -3.40
C THR A 32 6.40 2.40 -4.49
N ASN A 33 6.98 1.74 -5.49
CA ASN A 33 6.25 0.84 -6.40
C ASN A 33 5.79 -0.42 -5.64
N ASN A 34 5.09 -0.22 -4.53
CA ASN A 34 4.59 -1.28 -3.69
C ASN A 34 3.26 -1.75 -4.27
N LYS A 35 3.25 -3.00 -4.74
CA LYS A 35 2.04 -3.62 -5.29
C LYS A 35 0.91 -3.68 -4.26
N LEU A 36 1.22 -3.73 -2.96
CA LEU A 36 0.22 -3.67 -1.89
C LEU A 36 -0.46 -2.30 -1.80
N GLU A 37 0.30 -1.21 -1.94
CA GLU A 37 -0.24 0.16 -1.97
C GLU A 37 -1.12 0.40 -3.19
N MET A 38 -0.69 -0.12 -4.34
CA MET A 38 -1.50 -0.09 -5.57
C MET A 38 -2.81 -0.85 -5.38
N TYR A 39 -2.75 -2.07 -4.83
CA TYR A 39 -3.93 -2.87 -4.51
C TYR A 39 -4.85 -2.16 -3.51
N ASN A 40 -4.33 -1.60 -2.43
CA ASN A 40 -5.13 -0.91 -1.41
C ASN A 40 -5.84 0.31 -2.00
N ARG A 41 -5.18 1.06 -2.91
CA ARG A 41 -5.82 2.16 -3.65
C ARG A 41 -6.91 1.67 -4.60
N ASP A 42 -6.66 0.62 -5.36
CA ASP A 42 -7.66 0.04 -6.28
C ASP A 42 -8.86 -0.54 -5.54
N PHE A 43 -8.64 -1.12 -4.36
CA PHE A 43 -9.71 -1.62 -3.51
C PHE A 43 -10.51 -0.44 -2.92
N ALA A 44 -9.82 0.57 -2.39
CA ALA A 44 -10.46 1.77 -1.86
C ALA A 44 -11.27 2.53 -2.92
N SER A 45 -10.78 2.62 -4.16
CA SER A 45 -11.49 3.33 -5.25
C SER A 45 -12.81 2.65 -5.62
N ARG A 46 -12.91 1.32 -5.47
CA ARG A 46 -14.14 0.56 -5.69
C ARG A 46 -15.14 0.66 -4.55
N MET A 47 -14.64 0.82 -3.32
CA MET A 47 -15.45 0.83 -2.09
C MET A 47 -15.86 2.24 -1.65
N GLY A 48 -15.16 3.28 -2.14
CA GLY A 48 -15.32 4.66 -1.71
C GLY A 48 -14.45 5.00 -0.48
N THR A 49 -14.26 6.29 -0.24
CA THR A 49 -13.50 6.79 0.90
C THR A 49 -14.37 6.69 2.16
N HIS A 50 -13.98 5.82 3.10
CA HIS A 50 -14.69 5.50 4.36
C HIS A 50 -16.06 4.80 4.19
N PRO A 51 -16.09 3.57 3.64
CA PRO A 51 -17.32 2.80 3.57
C PRO A 51 -17.80 2.44 4.99
N GLY A 52 -19.12 2.41 5.18
CA GLY A 52 -19.72 1.84 6.38
C GLY A 52 -19.33 0.36 6.55
N LEU A 53 -19.34 -0.14 7.78
CA LEU A 53 -18.84 -1.49 8.11
C LEU A 53 -19.51 -2.60 7.26
N LEU A 54 -20.82 -2.53 7.04
CA LEU A 54 -21.54 -3.52 6.24
C LEU A 54 -21.10 -3.52 4.77
N VAL A 55 -20.95 -2.34 4.18
CA VAL A 55 -20.47 -2.17 2.81
C VAL A 55 -19.05 -2.71 2.69
N PHE A 56 -18.18 -2.37 3.65
CA PHE A 56 -16.82 -2.88 3.71
C PHE A 56 -16.76 -4.42 3.77
N ILE A 57 -17.57 -5.04 4.65
CA ILE A 57 -17.62 -6.50 4.78
C ILE A 57 -18.11 -7.14 3.48
N GLU A 58 -19.15 -6.58 2.85
CA GLU A 58 -19.68 -7.10 1.59
C GLU A 58 -18.62 -7.04 0.47
N GLY A 59 -17.95 -5.90 0.32
CA GLY A 59 -16.89 -5.74 -0.67
C GLY A 59 -15.72 -6.69 -0.42
N THR A 60 -15.33 -6.87 0.84
CA THR A 60 -14.26 -7.80 1.22
C THR A 60 -14.63 -9.25 0.90
N LYS A 61 -15.88 -9.66 1.16
CA LYS A 61 -16.38 -10.99 0.79
C LYS A 61 -16.34 -11.21 -0.73
N ARG A 62 -16.77 -10.20 -1.51
CA ARG A 62 -16.75 -10.24 -2.97
C ARG A 62 -15.33 -10.36 -3.52
N GLU A 63 -14.40 -9.61 -2.93
CA GLU A 63 -12.99 -9.64 -3.29
C GLU A 63 -12.36 -11.01 -3.02
N ALA A 64 -12.64 -11.59 -1.85
CA ALA A 64 -12.19 -12.94 -1.50
C ALA A 64 -12.72 -13.99 -2.48
N ALA A 65 -14.01 -13.93 -2.83
CA ALA A 65 -14.61 -14.83 -3.81
C ALA A 65 -13.94 -14.72 -5.19
N ARG A 66 -13.57 -13.49 -5.62
CA ARG A 66 -12.83 -13.28 -6.87
C ARG A 66 -11.47 -13.97 -6.85
N TYR A 67 -10.73 -13.88 -5.75
CA TYR A 67 -9.42 -14.52 -5.62
C TYR A 67 -9.52 -16.05 -5.58
N ILE A 68 -10.51 -16.61 -4.90
CA ILE A 68 -10.74 -18.06 -4.89
C ILE A 68 -10.96 -18.57 -6.32
N ARG A 69 -11.88 -17.94 -7.07
CA ARG A 69 -12.13 -18.28 -8.48
C ARG A 69 -10.87 -18.16 -9.33
N ARG A 70 -10.10 -17.10 -9.14
CA ARG A 70 -8.84 -16.90 -9.86
C ARG A 70 -7.83 -18.04 -9.59
N ILE A 71 -7.71 -18.48 -8.33
CA ILE A 71 -6.83 -19.58 -7.96
C ILE A 71 -7.32 -20.89 -8.60
N GLU A 72 -8.63 -21.13 -8.57
CA GLU A 72 -9.24 -22.28 -9.24
C GLU A 72 -8.99 -22.25 -10.75
N ASP A 73 -9.16 -21.11 -11.40
CA ASP A 73 -8.92 -20.95 -12.83
C ASP A 73 -7.44 -21.20 -13.20
N ILE A 74 -6.50 -20.74 -12.36
CA ILE A 74 -5.07 -21.03 -12.52
C ILE A 74 -4.82 -22.54 -12.37
N LYS A 75 -5.42 -23.20 -11.37
CA LYS A 75 -5.28 -24.65 -11.16
C LYS A 75 -5.81 -25.46 -12.33
N HIS A 76 -6.90 -25.02 -12.96
CA HIS A 76 -7.48 -25.67 -14.13
C HIS A 76 -6.88 -25.19 -15.46
N LEU A 77 -5.76 -24.47 -15.43
CA LEU A 77 -5.06 -23.93 -16.61
C LEU A 77 -5.95 -23.04 -17.51
N ARG A 78 -7.04 -22.51 -16.96
CA ARG A 78 -7.93 -21.53 -17.64
C ARG A 78 -7.34 -20.13 -17.62
N GLN A 79 -6.42 -19.87 -16.69
CA GLN A 79 -5.62 -18.65 -16.62
C GLN A 79 -4.15 -18.96 -16.40
N THR A 80 -3.29 -18.20 -17.06
CA THR A 80 -1.84 -18.29 -16.86
C THR A 80 -1.46 -17.74 -15.49
N THR A 81 -0.62 -18.47 -14.76
CA THR A 81 -0.04 -18.01 -13.50
C THR A 81 0.67 -16.67 -13.72
N PRO A 82 0.41 -15.64 -12.89
CA PRO A 82 1.13 -14.38 -13.00
C PRO A 82 2.64 -14.61 -12.79
N GLN A 83 3.46 -14.03 -13.66
CA GLN A 83 4.91 -14.09 -13.51
C GLN A 83 5.34 -13.16 -12.38
N HIS A 84 5.85 -13.73 -11.30
CA HIS A 84 6.42 -12.96 -10.19
C HIS A 84 7.88 -12.60 -10.51
N ALA A 85 8.32 -11.43 -10.04
CA ALA A 85 9.73 -11.07 -10.11
C ALA A 85 10.55 -12.07 -9.28
N PRO A 86 11.79 -12.42 -9.71
CA PRO A 86 12.65 -13.29 -8.92
C PRO A 86 12.85 -12.69 -7.52
N PRO A 87 12.93 -13.53 -6.46
CA PRO A 87 13.17 -13.05 -5.12
C PRO A 87 14.45 -12.21 -5.07
N ALA A 88 14.38 -11.02 -4.47
CA ALA A 88 15.58 -10.23 -4.23
C ALA A 88 16.48 -10.98 -3.25
N LYS A 89 17.73 -11.22 -3.63
CA LYS A 89 18.75 -11.69 -2.69
C LYS A 89 19.15 -10.50 -1.82
N LEU A 90 18.64 -10.47 -0.61
CA LEU A 90 19.01 -9.46 0.38
C LEU A 90 20.27 -9.95 1.09
N GLU A 91 21.39 -9.27 0.87
CA GLU A 91 22.61 -9.49 1.64
C GLU A 91 22.60 -8.51 2.80
N ILE A 92 22.76 -9.03 4.03
CA ILE A 92 22.90 -8.20 5.22
C ILE A 92 24.29 -7.57 5.14
N PRO A 93 24.43 -6.23 5.09
CA PRO A 93 25.74 -5.60 5.06
C PRO A 93 26.55 -6.03 6.29
N GLU A 94 27.85 -6.28 6.10
CA GLU A 94 28.73 -6.77 7.17
C GLU A 94 28.75 -5.85 8.39
N ASP A 95 28.55 -4.56 8.20
CA ASP A 95 28.44 -3.54 9.25
C ASP A 95 27.32 -3.81 10.27
N TYR A 96 26.29 -4.60 9.90
CA TYR A 96 25.23 -5.03 10.83
C TYR A 96 25.61 -6.26 11.65
N LYS A 97 26.78 -6.87 11.44
CA LYS A 97 27.28 -8.00 12.24
C LYS A 97 28.20 -7.55 13.37
N SER A 98 28.67 -6.31 13.34
CA SER A 98 29.39 -5.67 14.44
C SER A 98 28.41 -4.88 15.30
N PHE A 99 27.97 -5.48 16.40
CA PHE A 99 27.40 -4.74 17.52
C PHE A 99 28.49 -4.62 18.60
N GLU A 100 28.93 -3.39 18.90
CA GLU A 100 29.74 -3.09 20.09
C GLU A 100 28.89 -3.09 21.36
#